data_AF-A0ABC8ES53-F1
#
_entry.id   AF-A0ABC8ES53-F1
#
_cell.length_a   1.000
_cell.length_b   1.000
_cell.length_c   1.000
_cell.angle_alpha   90.00
_cell.angle_beta   90.00
_cell.angle_gamma   90.00
#
_symmetry.space_group_name_H-M   'P 1'
#
loop_
_entity.id
_entity.type
_entity.pdbx_description
1 polymer ?
#
loop_
_entity_poly.entity_id
_entity_poly.type
_entity_poly.pdbx_seq_one_letter_code
_entity_poly.pdbx_strand_id
1 'polypeptide(L)'
;MKRSVVLAIVGLFLCCGLATAELIDNGDGTVTQIRSDGSRLMWLKDANHAFTSGYDDDGIFSWEEAKQWADQLVFAGYDDWRLPVANPVNGVSYDINGGWSAYDGTKDMGFNITSLNSEMSYMYYVELGNLGRYDIYGNRRIGDVFTNPGPFINLNDRYWTQSPYPGPDLAFSFRFLHPAGDGDGVQTATWLQDRAWAVRDMGPSAIVRLRDLATAVLSLNLRTGIENSLDVKLQSAISAIDDLSENNDIAAINSLGAFINAVEAQMGKELSDEEADYLIETANSIIAQIESE
;
A
#
# COMPACT_ATOMS: atom_id res chain seq x y z
N MET A 1 53.51 -4.36 -27.71
CA MET A 1 52.55 -3.34 -27.23
C MET A 1 51.18 -4.00 -27.06
N LYS A 2 50.85 -4.45 -25.85
CA LYS A 2 49.50 -4.88 -25.48
C LYS A 2 48.80 -3.64 -24.92
N ARG A 3 47.77 -3.13 -25.59
CA ARG A 3 46.93 -2.04 -25.06
C ARG A 3 45.86 -2.67 -24.18
N SER A 4 45.99 -2.46 -22.87
CA SER A 4 45.00 -2.83 -21.88
C SER A 4 43.72 -2.03 -22.10
N VAL A 5 42.60 -2.71 -22.27
CA VAL A 5 41.25 -2.13 -22.27
C VAL A 5 40.87 -1.87 -20.82
N VAL A 6 40.60 -0.61 -20.49
CA VAL A 6 40.05 -0.22 -19.18
C VAL A 6 38.54 -0.45 -19.25
N LEU A 7 38.07 -1.43 -18.47
CA LEU A 7 36.66 -1.70 -18.25
C LEU A 7 36.14 -0.62 -17.28
N ALA A 8 35.40 0.37 -17.80
CA ALA A 8 34.69 1.32 -16.95
C ALA A 8 33.40 0.64 -16.47
N ILE A 9 33.43 0.08 -15.27
CA ILE A 9 32.23 -0.31 -14.53
C ILE A 9 31.59 1.00 -14.08
N VAL A 10 30.59 1.48 -14.82
CA VAL A 10 29.69 2.51 -14.32
C VAL A 10 28.82 1.82 -13.29
N GLY A 11 29.10 2.09 -12.02
CA GLY A 11 28.28 1.59 -10.91
C GLY A 11 26.89 2.18 -11.03
N LEU A 12 25.90 1.30 -11.25
CA LEU A 12 24.48 1.59 -11.15
C LEU A 12 24.18 2.04 -9.71
N PHE A 13 24.22 3.35 -9.46
CA PHE A 13 23.65 3.92 -8.26
C PHE A 13 22.13 3.91 -8.45
N LEU A 14 21.47 2.83 -8.03
CA LEU A 14 20.05 2.91 -7.67
C LEU A 14 19.97 3.93 -6.52
N CYS A 15 19.60 5.18 -6.81
CA CYS A 15 19.01 6.02 -5.78
C CYS A 15 17.68 5.37 -5.42
N CYS A 16 17.72 4.55 -4.38
CA CYS A 16 16.53 3.99 -3.78
C CYS A 16 15.88 5.12 -2.95
N GLY A 17 15.16 6.01 -3.62
CA GLY A 17 14.22 6.89 -2.94
C GLY A 17 13.19 6.03 -2.24
N LEU A 18 13.15 6.09 -0.91
CA LEU A 18 12.09 5.44 -0.15
C LEU A 18 10.80 6.19 -0.48
N ALA A 19 9.76 5.47 -0.91
CA ALA A 19 8.43 6.06 -0.99
C ALA A 19 8.09 6.61 0.41
N THR A 20 7.78 7.90 0.50
CA THR A 20 7.33 8.50 1.75
C THR A 20 5.91 8.02 2.03
N ALA A 21 5.67 7.47 3.21
CA ALA A 21 4.33 7.08 3.60
C ALA A 21 3.45 8.34 3.72
N GLU A 22 2.26 8.32 3.14
CA GLU A 22 1.39 9.50 3.03
C GLU A 22 -0.10 9.13 3.07
N LEU A 23 -0.89 10.00 3.70
CA LEU A 23 -2.35 9.97 3.69
C LEU A 23 -2.87 11.24 2.99
N ILE A 24 -3.45 11.05 1.80
CA ILE A 24 -3.95 12.13 0.94
C ILE A 24 -5.47 12.13 0.97
N ASP A 25 -6.08 13.23 1.43
CA ASP A 25 -7.53 13.43 1.36
C ASP A 25 -7.92 13.83 -0.07
N ASN A 26 -8.68 12.98 -0.74
CA ASN A 26 -9.04 13.18 -2.15
C ASN A 26 -10.18 14.21 -2.32
N GLY A 27 -10.77 14.71 -1.23
CA GLY A 27 -11.85 15.70 -1.27
C GLY A 27 -13.21 15.16 -1.73
N ASP A 28 -13.31 13.86 -2.03
CA ASP A 28 -14.52 13.16 -2.48
C ASP A 28 -15.10 12.20 -1.43
N GLY A 29 -14.56 12.24 -0.20
CA GLY A 29 -14.91 11.33 0.89
C GLY A 29 -14.03 10.10 0.99
N THR A 30 -12.96 10.01 0.19
CA THR A 30 -11.93 8.96 0.29
C THR A 30 -10.57 9.53 0.69
N VAL A 31 -9.70 8.64 1.18
CA VAL A 31 -8.30 8.95 1.55
C VAL A 31 -7.39 7.93 0.88
N THR A 32 -6.45 8.41 0.07
CA THR A 32 -5.40 7.57 -0.51
C THR A 32 -4.28 7.37 0.51
N GLN A 33 -3.92 6.12 0.75
CA GLN A 33 -2.76 5.71 1.54
C GLN A 33 -1.66 5.26 0.58
N ILE A 34 -0.52 5.96 0.58
CA ILE A 34 0.72 5.50 -0.07
C ILE A 34 1.63 4.95 1.01
N ARG A 35 2.00 3.68 0.92
CA ARG A 35 2.79 2.99 1.94
C ARG A 35 4.28 3.09 1.65
N SER A 36 5.10 2.77 2.65
CA SER A 36 6.57 2.83 2.53
C SER A 36 7.16 1.90 1.46
N ASP A 37 6.45 0.84 1.08
CA ASP A 37 6.84 -0.06 -0.01
C ASP A 37 6.31 0.39 -1.39
N GLY A 38 5.60 1.51 -1.44
CA GLY A 38 4.96 2.07 -2.63
C GLY A 38 3.66 1.37 -3.04
N SER A 39 3.18 0.39 -2.27
CA SER A 39 1.81 -0.10 -2.43
C SER A 39 0.81 0.99 -2.01
N ARG A 40 -0.38 0.96 -2.62
CA ARG A 40 -1.40 1.98 -2.37
C ARG A 40 -2.76 1.38 -2.12
N LEU A 41 -3.44 1.94 -1.14
CA LEU A 41 -4.84 1.68 -0.85
C LEU A 41 -5.63 2.98 -0.87
N MET A 42 -6.94 2.86 -1.02
CA MET A 42 -7.86 3.96 -0.78
C MET A 42 -8.87 3.54 0.27
N TRP A 43 -9.07 4.38 1.27
CA TRP A 43 -9.97 4.16 2.38
C TRP A 43 -11.16 5.08 2.28
N LEU A 44 -12.32 4.65 2.76
CA LEU A 44 -13.37 5.61 3.09
C LEU A 44 -12.88 6.55 4.19
N LYS A 45 -13.07 7.86 4.00
CA LYS A 45 -12.74 8.86 5.03
C LYS A 45 -13.61 8.70 6.27
N ASP A 46 -14.87 8.34 6.06
CA ASP A 46 -15.83 7.99 7.10
C ASP A 46 -15.69 6.52 7.48
N ALA A 47 -15.07 6.27 8.64
CA ALA A 47 -14.80 4.91 9.09
C ALA A 47 -16.06 4.16 9.59
N ASN A 48 -17.21 4.83 9.72
CA ASN A 48 -18.48 4.22 10.08
C ASN A 48 -19.57 4.49 9.03
N HIS A 49 -19.19 4.40 7.76
CA HIS A 49 -20.07 4.79 6.66
C HIS A 49 -21.38 3.98 6.57
N ALA A 50 -21.38 2.72 6.98
CA ALA A 50 -22.60 1.91 7.02
C ALA A 50 -23.68 2.55 7.91
N PHE A 51 -23.29 3.13 9.04
CA PHE A 51 -24.20 3.88 9.91
C PHE A 51 -24.55 5.25 9.32
N THR A 52 -23.55 6.04 8.92
CA THR A 52 -23.79 7.45 8.53
C THR A 52 -24.51 7.60 7.20
N SER A 53 -24.43 6.61 6.32
CA SER A 53 -25.23 6.52 5.09
C SER A 53 -26.68 6.07 5.34
N GLY A 54 -26.98 5.55 6.53
CA GLY A 54 -28.27 4.94 6.86
C GLY A 54 -28.47 3.55 6.27
N TYR A 55 -27.39 2.86 5.85
CA TYR A 55 -27.47 1.47 5.43
C TYR A 55 -27.79 0.55 6.61
N ASP A 56 -27.21 0.84 7.78
CA ASP A 56 -27.43 0.10 9.02
C ASP A 56 -27.70 1.05 10.19
N ASP A 57 -28.53 0.62 11.15
CA ASP A 57 -29.03 1.46 12.25
C ASP A 57 -27.95 1.85 13.27
N ASP A 58 -26.91 1.03 13.44
CA ASP A 58 -25.81 1.30 14.40
C ASP A 58 -24.40 1.10 13.81
N GLY A 59 -24.32 0.59 12.58
CA GLY A 59 -23.10 0.30 11.84
C GLY A 59 -22.43 -1.00 12.28
N ILE A 60 -23.08 -1.81 13.11
CA ILE A 60 -22.53 -3.01 13.72
C ILE A 60 -23.25 -4.23 13.16
N PHE A 61 -22.52 -5.13 12.52
CA PHE A 61 -23.10 -6.33 11.93
C PHE A 61 -22.14 -7.53 12.01
N SER A 62 -22.65 -8.71 11.67
CA SER A 62 -21.83 -9.92 11.62
C SER A 62 -20.75 -9.81 10.56
N TRP A 63 -19.73 -10.68 10.64
CA TRP A 63 -18.61 -10.65 9.69
C TRP A 63 -19.05 -10.90 8.24
N GLU A 64 -20.04 -11.77 8.02
CA GLU A 64 -20.57 -12.03 6.67
C GLU A 64 -21.36 -10.84 6.13
N GLU A 65 -22.20 -10.21 6.95
CA GLU A 65 -22.93 -9.00 6.59
C GLU A 65 -21.97 -7.83 6.29
N ALA A 66 -20.87 -7.72 7.03
CA ALA A 66 -19.84 -6.70 6.79
C ALA A 66 -19.15 -6.86 5.44
N LYS A 67 -18.78 -8.09 5.08
CA LYS A 67 -18.20 -8.39 3.77
C LYS A 67 -19.21 -8.12 2.67
N GLN A 68 -20.47 -8.52 2.86
CA GLN A 68 -21.53 -8.27 1.89
C GLN A 68 -21.79 -6.77 1.68
N TRP A 69 -21.81 -5.98 2.75
CA TRP A 69 -21.94 -4.53 2.65
C TRP A 69 -20.80 -3.91 1.84
N ALA A 70 -19.55 -4.29 2.13
CA ALA A 70 -18.38 -3.78 1.42
C ALA A 70 -18.41 -4.17 -0.07
N ASP A 71 -18.74 -5.43 -0.39
CA ASP A 71 -18.81 -5.97 -1.76
C ASP A 71 -19.91 -5.30 -2.62
N GLN A 72 -20.95 -4.75 -2.00
CA GLN A 72 -22.04 -4.04 -2.68
C GLN A 72 -21.86 -2.51 -2.69
N LEU A 73 -20.85 -2.00 -1.99
CA LEU A 73 -20.66 -0.57 -1.83
C LEU A 73 -20.23 0.05 -3.17
N VAL A 74 -20.99 1.05 -3.61
CA VAL A 74 -20.57 1.95 -4.71
C VAL A 74 -20.36 3.34 -4.12
N PHE A 75 -19.10 3.77 -4.07
CA PHE A 75 -18.71 5.03 -3.45
C PHE A 75 -17.58 5.70 -4.22
N ALA A 76 -17.65 7.03 -4.37
CA ALA A 76 -16.68 7.85 -5.12
C ALA A 76 -16.40 7.34 -6.55
N GLY A 77 -17.37 6.67 -7.19
CA GLY A 77 -17.23 6.13 -8.55
C GLY A 77 -16.60 4.73 -8.62
N TYR A 78 -16.37 4.08 -7.47
CA TYR A 78 -15.75 2.76 -7.36
C TYR A 78 -16.70 1.74 -6.75
N ASP A 79 -16.63 0.49 -7.22
CA ASP A 79 -17.50 -0.64 -6.85
C ASP A 79 -16.72 -1.90 -6.38
N ASP A 80 -15.42 -1.75 -6.12
CA ASP A 80 -14.47 -2.81 -5.74
C ASP A 80 -14.00 -2.66 -4.28
N TRP A 81 -14.88 -2.18 -3.40
CA TRP A 81 -14.59 -2.02 -1.98
C TRP A 81 -14.59 -3.36 -1.24
N ARG A 82 -13.71 -3.47 -0.24
CA ARG A 82 -13.57 -4.64 0.63
C ARG A 82 -13.34 -4.21 2.08
N LEU A 83 -13.36 -5.20 2.98
CA LEU A 83 -12.84 -4.98 4.33
C LEU A 83 -11.29 -5.02 4.33
N PRO A 84 -10.62 -4.43 5.33
CA PRO A 84 -9.17 -4.45 5.39
C PRO A 84 -8.66 -5.85 5.71
N VAL A 85 -7.49 -6.24 5.21
CA VAL A 85 -6.92 -7.57 5.48
C VAL A 85 -6.00 -7.58 6.71
N ALA A 86 -5.96 -8.74 7.35
CA ALA A 86 -4.98 -9.12 8.37
C ALA A 86 -4.36 -10.47 7.98
N ASN A 87 -3.41 -10.43 7.05
CA ASN A 87 -2.66 -11.58 6.57
C ASN A 87 -1.51 -11.94 7.53
N PRO A 88 -0.95 -13.17 7.44
CA PRO A 88 0.17 -13.59 8.26
C PRO A 88 1.31 -12.56 8.28
N VAL A 89 1.72 -12.11 9.46
CA VAL A 89 2.79 -11.12 9.67
C VAL A 89 4.09 -11.55 9.02
N ASN A 90 4.38 -12.86 9.03
CA ASN A 90 5.56 -13.46 8.40
C ASN A 90 5.39 -13.77 6.90
N GLY A 91 4.21 -13.52 6.31
CA GLY A 91 3.88 -13.78 4.91
C GLY A 91 3.65 -15.24 4.53
N VAL A 92 3.68 -16.17 5.50
CA VAL A 92 3.60 -17.62 5.24
C VAL A 92 2.41 -18.26 5.97
N SER A 93 2.33 -18.10 7.28
CA SER A 93 1.30 -18.77 8.10
C SER A 93 1.05 -18.03 9.40
N TYR A 94 -0.20 -18.01 9.84
CA TYR A 94 -0.60 -17.37 11.08
C TYR A 94 0.12 -17.97 12.31
N ASP A 95 0.79 -17.13 13.07
CA ASP A 95 1.33 -17.36 14.40
C ASP A 95 0.50 -16.58 15.44
N ILE A 96 -0.51 -17.27 15.97
CA ILE A 96 -1.45 -16.74 16.99
C ILE A 96 -1.02 -17.05 18.43
N ASN A 97 0.21 -17.56 18.63
CA ASN A 97 0.69 -17.92 19.95
C ASN A 97 0.83 -16.67 20.84
N GLY A 98 0.47 -16.81 22.12
CA GLY A 98 0.53 -15.71 23.10
C GLY A 98 -0.74 -14.87 23.18
N GLY A 99 -1.59 -14.89 22.15
CA GLY A 99 -2.88 -14.21 22.12
C GLY A 99 -2.84 -12.75 22.61
N TRP A 100 -3.68 -12.40 23.57
CA TRP A 100 -3.71 -11.04 24.16
C TRP A 100 -2.43 -10.62 24.89
N SER A 101 -1.49 -11.55 25.11
CA SER A 101 -0.19 -11.29 25.73
C SER A 101 0.96 -11.20 24.73
N ALA A 102 0.67 -11.13 23.43
CA ALA A 102 1.66 -10.83 22.41
C ALA A 102 1.80 -9.31 22.24
N TYR A 103 2.97 -8.78 22.56
CA TYR A 103 3.19 -7.34 22.67
C TYR A 103 4.21 -6.78 21.67
N ASP A 104 5.08 -7.62 21.12
CA ASP A 104 6.24 -7.18 20.34
C ASP A 104 5.97 -7.01 18.83
N GLY A 105 4.72 -7.20 18.40
CA GLY A 105 4.32 -7.09 17.00
C GLY A 105 4.72 -8.27 16.12
N THR A 106 5.31 -9.33 16.67
CA THR A 106 5.80 -10.49 15.89
C THR A 106 4.71 -11.53 15.58
N LYS A 107 3.53 -11.39 16.19
CA LYS A 107 2.41 -12.35 16.12
C LYS A 107 1.25 -11.77 15.32
N ASP A 108 0.36 -12.66 14.90
CA ASP A 108 -0.85 -12.32 14.14
C ASP A 108 -2.04 -11.90 15.02
N MET A 109 -1.85 -11.90 16.33
CA MET A 109 -2.81 -11.39 17.29
C MET A 109 -2.03 -10.70 18.40
N GLY A 110 -2.48 -9.53 18.84
CA GLY A 110 -1.79 -8.74 19.86
C GLY A 110 -1.51 -7.29 19.45
N PHE A 111 -0.51 -6.71 20.11
CA PHE A 111 -0.15 -5.29 20.02
C PHE A 111 1.11 -5.06 19.18
N ASN A 112 1.28 -3.81 18.76
CA ASN A 112 2.45 -3.24 18.08
C ASN A 112 2.81 -3.96 16.76
N ILE A 113 1.82 -4.52 16.07
CA ILE A 113 2.00 -5.15 14.75
C ILE A 113 2.16 -4.04 13.71
N THR A 114 3.36 -3.89 13.16
CA THR A 114 3.69 -2.87 12.13
C THR A 114 3.89 -3.49 10.75
N SER A 115 3.45 -4.72 10.54
CA SER A 115 3.56 -5.40 9.25
C SER A 115 2.57 -4.84 8.24
N LEU A 116 3.03 -4.62 7.00
CA LEU A 116 2.19 -4.26 5.85
C LEU A 116 1.08 -5.28 5.56
N ASN A 117 1.23 -6.52 6.05
CA ASN A 117 0.25 -7.58 5.90
C ASN A 117 -1.00 -7.38 6.80
N SER A 118 -0.96 -6.46 7.77
CA SER A 118 -2.12 -6.07 8.58
C SER A 118 -2.47 -4.62 8.34
N GLU A 119 -3.46 -4.37 7.50
CA GLU A 119 -3.71 -3.03 6.95
C GLU A 119 -4.18 -2.03 8.01
N MET A 120 -5.09 -2.43 8.90
CA MET A 120 -5.55 -1.56 9.99
C MET A 120 -4.48 -1.37 11.06
N SER A 121 -3.69 -2.41 11.38
CA SER A 121 -2.62 -2.27 12.34
C SER A 121 -1.50 -1.38 11.79
N TYR A 122 -1.13 -1.55 10.53
CA TYR A 122 -0.19 -0.68 9.84
C TYR A 122 -0.69 0.77 9.80
N MET A 123 -1.96 0.99 9.41
CA MET A 123 -2.59 2.31 9.47
C MET A 123 -2.49 2.93 10.87
N TYR A 124 -2.86 2.19 11.91
CA TYR A 124 -2.86 2.68 13.28
C TYR A 124 -1.45 3.07 13.78
N TYR A 125 -0.47 2.18 13.61
CA TYR A 125 0.86 2.33 14.21
C TYR A 125 1.82 3.14 13.36
N VAL A 126 1.80 2.95 12.04
CA VAL A 126 2.80 3.50 11.13
C VAL A 126 2.31 4.81 10.54
N GLU A 127 1.13 4.82 9.93
CA GLU A 127 0.62 6.02 9.25
C GLU A 127 0.14 7.08 10.23
N LEU A 128 -0.66 6.65 11.20
CA LEU A 128 -1.20 7.56 12.21
C LEU A 128 -0.23 7.79 13.36
N GLY A 129 0.81 6.96 13.51
CA GLY A 129 1.81 7.10 14.58
C GLY A 129 1.24 6.90 15.99
N ASN A 130 0.09 6.23 16.12
CA ASN A 130 -0.51 5.96 17.43
C ASN A 130 0.29 4.89 18.18
N LEU A 131 0.15 4.89 19.50
CA LEU A 131 0.77 3.89 20.36
C LEU A 131 -0.23 2.81 20.74
N GLY A 132 0.26 1.61 21.05
CA GLY A 132 -0.56 0.53 21.59
C GLY A 132 -0.72 0.69 23.11
N ARG A 133 -1.79 0.13 23.68
CA ARG A 133 -2.02 0.11 25.14
C ARG A 133 -0.84 -0.47 25.92
N TYR A 134 -0.11 -1.42 25.32
CA TYR A 134 1.10 -2.00 25.88
C TYR A 134 2.30 -1.68 25.00
N ASP A 135 3.46 -1.44 25.62
CA ASP A 135 4.74 -1.40 24.91
C ASP A 135 5.21 -2.81 24.51
N ILE A 136 6.32 -2.89 23.78
CA ILE A 136 6.86 -4.18 23.29
C ILE A 136 7.32 -5.13 24.40
N TYR A 137 7.40 -4.67 25.65
CA TYR A 137 7.77 -5.48 26.81
C TYR A 137 6.54 -5.89 27.65
N GLY A 138 5.33 -5.51 27.21
CA GLY A 138 4.09 -5.80 27.92
C GLY A 138 3.80 -4.84 29.08
N ASN A 139 4.49 -3.70 29.18
CA ASN A 139 4.14 -2.68 30.17
C ASN A 139 2.95 -1.86 29.67
N ARG A 140 1.93 -1.71 30.52
CA ARG A 140 0.78 -0.87 30.20
C ARG A 140 1.20 0.60 30.13
N ARG A 141 0.94 1.25 28.99
CA ARG A 141 1.10 2.70 28.82
C ARG A 141 -0.02 3.44 29.56
N ILE A 142 0.32 4.59 30.14
CA ILE A 142 -0.61 5.42 30.92
C ILE A 142 -1.05 6.61 30.07
N GLY A 143 -2.35 6.87 30.03
CA GLY A 143 -2.95 7.92 29.22
C GLY A 143 -3.57 7.38 27.94
N ASP A 144 -4.13 8.28 27.13
CA ASP A 144 -4.66 7.93 25.83
C ASP A 144 -3.51 7.66 24.85
N VAL A 145 -3.60 6.55 24.14
CA VAL A 145 -2.60 6.10 23.17
C VAL A 145 -3.06 6.28 21.72
N PHE A 146 -4.34 6.64 21.52
CA PHE A 146 -4.90 7.04 20.24
C PHE A 146 -4.98 8.56 20.18
N THR A 147 -3.92 9.19 19.69
CA THR A 147 -3.77 10.66 19.71
C THR A 147 -3.87 11.29 18.33
N ASN A 148 -3.90 10.48 17.27
CA ASN A 148 -3.96 10.95 15.89
C ASN A 148 -4.95 10.12 15.06
N PRO A 149 -6.13 10.68 14.72
CA PRO A 149 -7.05 10.04 13.79
C PRO A 149 -6.66 10.24 12.32
N GLY A 150 -5.67 11.10 12.03
CA GLY A 150 -5.34 11.49 10.67
C GLY A 150 -6.51 12.20 9.98
N PRO A 151 -6.71 12.00 8.67
CA PRO A 151 -7.82 12.60 7.93
C PRO A 151 -9.17 11.92 8.18
N PHE A 152 -9.21 10.84 8.96
CA PHE A 152 -10.40 10.01 9.12
C PHE A 152 -11.40 10.59 10.13
N ILE A 153 -12.68 10.34 9.87
CA ILE A 153 -13.79 10.76 10.72
C ILE A 153 -14.62 9.54 11.14
N ASN A 154 -15.38 9.71 12.23
CA ASN A 154 -16.23 8.67 12.81
C ASN A 154 -15.49 7.36 13.16
N LEU A 155 -14.20 7.46 13.48
CA LEU A 155 -13.45 6.35 14.03
C LEU A 155 -14.09 5.87 15.34
N ASN A 156 -14.24 4.56 15.48
CA ASN A 156 -14.93 3.90 16.57
C ASN A 156 -14.06 2.80 17.18
N ASP A 157 -14.63 2.04 18.12
CA ASP A 157 -13.90 1.08 18.93
C ASP A 157 -13.24 -0.07 18.15
N ARG A 158 -13.98 -0.79 17.30
CA ARG A 158 -13.52 -2.02 16.68
C ARG A 158 -14.10 -2.22 15.29
N TYR A 159 -13.28 -2.79 14.41
CA TYR A 159 -13.60 -3.04 13.01
C TYR A 159 -13.25 -4.46 12.60
N TRP A 160 -14.07 -5.02 11.72
CA TRP A 160 -13.78 -6.26 11.04
C TRP A 160 -12.62 -6.12 10.06
N THR A 161 -11.86 -7.21 9.94
CA THR A 161 -11.01 -7.46 8.78
C THR A 161 -11.73 -8.41 7.81
N GLN A 162 -11.28 -8.51 6.57
CA GLN A 162 -11.68 -9.57 5.65
C GLN A 162 -11.04 -10.92 5.99
N SER A 163 -10.03 -10.96 6.86
CA SER A 163 -9.25 -12.16 7.10
C SER A 163 -9.94 -13.10 8.10
N PRO A 164 -10.13 -14.39 7.74
CA PRO A 164 -10.60 -15.38 8.70
C PRO A 164 -9.54 -15.61 9.77
N TYR A 165 -9.97 -15.89 10.99
CA TYR A 165 -9.07 -16.36 12.04
C TYR A 165 -8.84 -17.87 11.89
N PRO A 166 -7.63 -18.39 12.12
CA PRO A 166 -7.34 -19.83 12.09
C PRO A 166 -7.89 -20.57 13.34
N GLY A 167 -9.21 -20.48 13.55
CA GLY A 167 -9.98 -21.10 14.61
C GLY A 167 -11.47 -21.14 14.24
N PRO A 168 -12.30 -21.93 14.95
CA PRO A 168 -13.69 -22.11 14.57
C PRO A 168 -14.50 -20.81 14.70
N ASP A 169 -15.22 -20.46 13.65
CA ASP A 169 -16.24 -19.39 13.61
C ASP A 169 -15.75 -18.01 14.09
N LEU A 170 -14.48 -17.70 13.86
CA LEU A 170 -13.84 -16.45 14.25
C LEU A 170 -13.29 -15.71 13.02
N ALA A 171 -13.34 -14.39 13.06
CA ALA A 171 -12.63 -13.53 12.12
C ALA A 171 -11.73 -12.55 12.87
N PHE A 172 -10.66 -12.09 12.21
CA PHE A 172 -9.81 -11.06 12.77
C PHE A 172 -10.57 -9.72 12.81
N SER A 173 -10.35 -8.98 13.88
CA SER A 173 -10.83 -7.60 14.07
C SER A 173 -9.69 -6.77 14.61
N PHE A 174 -9.75 -5.46 14.39
CA PHE A 174 -8.80 -4.53 14.97
C PHE A 174 -9.54 -3.53 15.86
N ARG A 175 -9.05 -3.37 17.08
CA ARG A 175 -9.62 -2.43 18.04
C ARG A 175 -8.77 -1.17 18.11
N PHE A 176 -9.36 -0.06 17.66
CA PHE A 176 -8.79 1.28 17.74
C PHE A 176 -8.94 1.86 19.15
N LEU A 177 -10.13 1.77 19.73
CA LEU A 177 -10.45 2.30 21.05
C LEU A 177 -10.86 1.18 22.00
N HIS A 178 -10.38 1.25 23.23
CA HIS A 178 -10.80 0.38 24.30
C HIS A 178 -12.17 0.83 24.86
N PRO A 179 -12.97 -0.08 25.45
CA PRO A 179 -14.27 0.27 26.04
C PRO A 179 -14.24 1.37 27.13
N ALA A 180 -13.05 1.70 27.65
CA ALA A 180 -12.87 2.78 28.61
C ALA A 180 -12.70 4.16 27.95
N GLY A 181 -12.71 4.22 26.62
CA GLY A 181 -12.63 5.45 25.82
C GLY A 181 -11.21 5.89 25.44
N ASP A 182 -10.17 5.17 25.88
CA ASP A 182 -8.77 5.39 25.49
C ASP A 182 -8.37 4.46 24.33
N GLY A 183 -7.34 4.82 23.56
CA GLY A 183 -6.79 3.95 22.52
C GLY A 183 -6.46 2.53 23.00
N ASP A 184 -6.55 1.56 22.11
CA ASP A 184 -6.11 0.18 22.37
C ASP A 184 -4.98 -0.23 21.40
N GLY A 185 -5.27 -0.21 20.10
CA GLY A 185 -4.35 -0.66 19.07
C GLY A 185 -4.09 -2.15 19.19
N VAL A 186 -5.09 -3.00 19.02
CA VAL A 186 -4.90 -4.46 19.15
C VAL A 186 -5.60 -5.21 18.04
N GLN A 187 -4.84 -6.05 17.35
CA GLN A 187 -5.40 -7.06 16.47
C GLN A 187 -5.89 -8.23 17.31
N THR A 188 -7.16 -8.58 17.15
CA THR A 188 -7.84 -9.63 17.92
C THR A 188 -8.72 -10.48 17.02
N ALA A 189 -9.43 -11.43 17.58
CA ALA A 189 -10.40 -12.25 16.87
C ALA A 189 -11.70 -12.33 17.66
N THR A 190 -12.82 -12.29 16.94
CA THR A 190 -14.14 -12.37 17.57
C THR A 190 -15.18 -13.02 16.65
N TRP A 191 -16.26 -13.49 17.25
CA TRP A 191 -17.51 -13.94 16.61
C TRP A 191 -18.66 -12.97 16.92
N LEU A 192 -18.35 -11.88 17.64
CA LEU A 192 -19.33 -10.83 17.96
C LEU A 192 -19.67 -10.04 16.71
N GLN A 193 -20.44 -8.96 16.84
CA GLN A 193 -20.63 -8.02 15.74
C GLN A 193 -19.62 -6.88 15.89
N ASP A 194 -19.17 -6.35 14.76
CA ASP A 194 -18.24 -5.22 14.65
C ASP A 194 -18.61 -4.35 13.46
N ARG A 195 -17.95 -3.18 13.39
CA ARG A 195 -18.13 -2.23 12.30
C ARG A 195 -17.30 -2.62 11.08
N ALA A 196 -17.65 -2.06 9.93
CA ALA A 196 -16.85 -2.17 8.72
C ALA A 196 -16.26 -0.83 8.31
N TRP A 197 -14.97 -0.86 8.00
CA TRP A 197 -14.26 0.27 7.42
C TRP A 197 -13.75 -0.12 6.04
N ALA A 198 -14.42 0.36 5.00
CA ALA A 198 -14.15 -0.05 3.64
C ALA A 198 -12.82 0.52 3.12
N VAL A 199 -12.10 -0.34 2.41
CA VAL A 199 -10.83 -0.05 1.73
C VAL A 199 -10.83 -0.74 0.36
N ARG A 200 -10.06 -0.21 -0.58
CA ARG A 200 -9.83 -0.82 -1.90
C ARG A 200 -8.35 -0.80 -2.25
N ASP A 201 -7.93 -1.72 -3.10
CA ASP A 201 -6.59 -1.74 -3.68
C ASP A 201 -6.50 -0.74 -4.84
N MET A 202 -5.40 0.01 -4.89
CA MET A 202 -5.07 0.92 -6.01
C MET A 202 -3.88 0.42 -6.86
N GLY A 203 -3.40 -0.78 -6.56
CA GLY A 203 -2.17 -1.31 -7.13
C GLY A 203 -0.91 -0.52 -6.72
N PRO A 204 0.25 -0.86 -7.29
CA PRO A 204 1.50 -0.16 -7.02
C PRO A 204 1.46 1.31 -7.51
N SER A 205 2.20 2.18 -6.83
CA SER A 205 2.44 3.55 -7.28
C SER A 205 3.22 3.60 -8.61
N ALA A 206 3.14 4.73 -9.32
CA ALA A 206 3.84 4.91 -10.59
C ALA A 206 5.36 4.71 -10.43
N ILE A 207 5.95 5.15 -9.31
CA ILE A 207 7.38 4.97 -9.01
C ILE A 207 7.78 3.50 -8.86
N VAL A 208 6.94 2.65 -8.24
CA VAL A 208 7.20 1.21 -8.15
C VAL A 208 7.12 0.57 -9.53
N ARG A 209 6.08 0.90 -10.31
CA ARG A 209 5.91 0.39 -11.67
C ARG A 209 7.05 0.80 -12.61
N LEU A 210 7.61 2.00 -12.45
CA LEU A 210 8.80 2.46 -13.17
C LEU A 210 10.04 1.64 -12.83
N ARG A 211 10.22 1.30 -11.55
CA ARG A 211 11.35 0.45 -11.09
C ARG A 211 11.20 -0.98 -11.61
N ASP A 212 9.98 -1.50 -11.66
CA ASP A 212 9.70 -2.81 -12.27
C ASP A 212 9.98 -2.79 -13.78
N LEU A 213 9.58 -1.73 -14.49
CA LEU A 213 9.89 -1.54 -15.90
C LEU A 213 11.40 -1.46 -16.16
N ALA A 214 12.15 -0.73 -15.31
CA ALA A 214 13.61 -0.68 -15.41
C ALA A 214 14.25 -2.06 -15.18
N THR A 215 13.73 -2.83 -14.23
CA THR A 215 14.19 -4.20 -13.98
C THR A 215 13.90 -5.11 -15.18
N ALA A 216 12.74 -4.96 -15.82
CA ALA A 216 12.41 -5.69 -17.04
C ALA A 216 13.41 -5.37 -18.16
N VAL A 217 13.72 -4.10 -18.41
CA VAL A 217 14.72 -3.69 -19.42
C VAL A 217 16.09 -4.29 -19.16
N LEU A 218 16.57 -4.26 -17.92
CA LEU A 218 17.85 -4.89 -17.53
C LEU A 218 17.86 -6.40 -17.79
N SER A 219 16.73 -7.07 -17.58
CA SER A 219 16.62 -8.53 -17.78
C SER A 219 16.70 -8.95 -19.25
N LEU A 220 16.43 -8.04 -20.20
CA LEU A 220 16.54 -8.29 -21.64
C LEU A 220 18.00 -8.38 -22.11
N ASN A 221 18.97 -8.01 -21.26
CA ASN A 221 20.41 -8.14 -21.51
C ASN A 221 20.84 -7.59 -22.89
N LEU A 222 20.35 -6.40 -23.20
CA LEU A 222 20.54 -5.73 -24.49
C LEU A 222 22.01 -5.37 -24.71
N ARG A 223 22.39 -5.07 -25.97
CA ARG A 223 23.73 -4.53 -26.24
C ARG A 223 23.95 -3.25 -25.43
N THR A 224 25.12 -3.12 -24.83
CA THR A 224 25.48 -2.10 -23.83
C THR A 224 25.19 -0.64 -24.26
N GLY A 225 25.13 -0.34 -25.56
CA GLY A 225 24.79 1.00 -26.07
C GLY A 225 23.30 1.35 -26.06
N ILE A 226 22.42 0.34 -26.09
CA ILE A 226 20.96 0.50 -26.10
C ILE A 226 20.42 0.46 -24.68
N GLU A 227 20.94 -0.45 -23.86
CA GLU A 227 20.74 -0.51 -22.41
C GLU A 227 20.96 0.89 -21.78
N ASN A 228 22.12 1.50 -22.05
CA ASN A 228 22.42 2.86 -21.58
C ASN A 228 21.42 3.95 -22.02
N SER A 229 20.76 3.80 -23.17
CA SER A 229 19.80 4.80 -23.68
C SER A 229 18.41 4.63 -23.06
N LEU A 230 17.98 3.38 -22.86
CA LEU A 230 16.69 3.06 -22.23
C LEU A 230 16.76 3.31 -20.72
N ASP A 231 17.83 2.85 -20.07
CA ASP A 231 18.05 3.01 -18.62
C ASP A 231 18.10 4.48 -18.22
N VAL A 232 18.85 5.30 -18.94
CA VAL A 232 18.94 6.75 -18.62
C VAL A 232 17.56 7.42 -18.66
N LYS A 233 16.66 7.00 -19.56
CA LYS A 233 15.33 7.59 -19.67
C LYS A 233 14.40 7.12 -18.55
N LEU A 234 14.44 5.85 -18.20
CA LEU A 234 13.70 5.32 -17.05
C LEU A 234 14.21 5.93 -15.74
N GLN A 235 15.52 6.08 -15.57
CA GLN A 235 16.08 6.76 -14.40
C GLN A 235 15.69 8.24 -14.36
N SER A 236 15.64 8.91 -15.51
CA SER A 236 15.15 10.31 -15.57
C SER A 236 13.68 10.41 -15.16
N ALA A 237 12.84 9.45 -15.58
CA ALA A 237 11.44 9.39 -15.16
C ALA A 237 11.29 9.09 -13.66
N ILE A 238 12.08 8.15 -13.13
CA ILE A 238 12.12 7.79 -11.71
C ILE A 238 12.52 9.01 -10.88
N SER A 239 13.62 9.69 -11.22
CA SER A 239 14.07 10.89 -10.49
C SER A 239 13.05 12.02 -10.53
N ALA A 240 12.36 12.21 -11.67
CA ALA A 240 11.33 13.24 -11.78
C ALA A 240 10.18 13.00 -10.79
N ILE A 241 9.72 11.75 -10.63
CA ILE A 241 8.67 11.40 -9.67
C ILE A 241 9.17 11.42 -8.21
N ASP A 242 10.44 11.07 -7.97
CA ASP A 242 11.03 10.97 -6.61
C ASP A 242 11.34 12.34 -5.97
N ASP A 243 11.50 13.40 -6.77
CA ASP A 243 11.97 14.72 -6.32
C ASP A 243 10.97 15.54 -5.46
N LEU A 244 9.86 14.95 -4.98
CA LEU A 244 8.86 15.56 -4.07
C LEU A 244 8.27 16.92 -4.50
N SER A 245 8.44 17.30 -5.77
CA SER A 245 7.83 18.51 -6.32
C SER A 245 6.55 18.13 -7.07
N GLU A 246 5.41 18.65 -6.62
CA GLU A 246 4.05 18.48 -7.19
C GLU A 246 3.90 18.94 -8.66
N ASN A 247 4.99 19.18 -9.40
CA ASN A 247 5.00 19.68 -10.78
C ASN A 247 5.96 18.93 -11.72
N ASN A 248 6.46 17.75 -11.34
CA ASN A 248 7.39 16.99 -12.19
C ASN A 248 6.75 15.84 -12.98
N ASP A 249 5.44 15.67 -12.92
CA ASP A 249 4.70 14.67 -13.71
C ASP A 249 4.94 14.85 -15.21
N ILE A 250 4.98 16.10 -15.67
CA ILE A 250 5.31 16.44 -17.06
C ILE A 250 6.72 15.99 -17.44
N ALA A 251 7.70 16.13 -16.53
CA ALA A 251 9.07 15.70 -16.79
C ALA A 251 9.18 14.16 -16.83
N ALA A 252 8.45 13.46 -15.96
CA ALA A 252 8.35 12.01 -15.97
C ALA A 252 7.68 11.50 -17.26
N ILE A 253 6.54 12.08 -17.64
CA ILE A 253 5.81 11.75 -18.88
C ILE A 253 6.69 12.00 -20.11
N ASN A 254 7.39 13.14 -20.18
CA ASN A 254 8.31 13.42 -21.28
C ASN A 254 9.45 12.39 -21.37
N SER A 255 9.99 11.97 -20.22
CA SER A 255 11.02 10.94 -20.16
C SER A 255 10.50 9.57 -20.62
N LEU A 256 9.26 9.22 -20.25
CA LEU A 256 8.58 8.00 -20.72
C LEU A 256 8.25 8.05 -22.22
N GLY A 257 7.82 9.20 -22.74
CA GLY A 257 7.64 9.40 -24.17
C GLY A 257 8.95 9.24 -24.95
N ALA A 258 10.07 9.75 -24.41
CA ALA A 258 11.39 9.51 -24.99
C ALA A 258 11.80 8.03 -24.91
N PHE A 259 11.40 7.32 -23.84
CA PHE A 259 11.66 5.89 -23.68
C PHE A 259 10.91 5.08 -24.74
N ILE A 260 9.62 5.34 -24.92
CA ILE A 260 8.77 4.71 -25.94
C ILE A 260 9.37 4.89 -27.33
N ASN A 261 9.70 6.12 -27.72
CA ASN A 261 10.34 6.40 -29.02
C ASN A 261 11.66 5.62 -29.22
N ALA A 262 12.43 5.42 -28.14
CA ALA A 262 13.66 4.64 -28.21
C ALA A 262 13.40 3.13 -28.34
N VAL A 263 12.38 2.60 -27.67
CA VAL A 263 11.93 1.21 -27.81
C VAL A 263 11.44 0.93 -29.23
N GLU A 264 10.57 1.78 -29.78
CA GLU A 264 10.08 1.69 -31.16
C GLU A 264 11.23 1.67 -32.18
N ALA A 265 12.27 2.48 -31.95
CA ALA A 265 13.43 2.53 -32.81
C ALA A 265 14.27 1.23 -32.80
N GLN A 266 14.16 0.41 -31.76
CA GLN A 266 14.87 -0.87 -31.60
C GLN A 266 14.01 -2.11 -31.91
N MET A 267 12.70 -1.93 -32.07
CA MET A 267 11.77 -2.98 -32.47
C MET A 267 12.20 -3.64 -33.79
N GLY A 268 12.18 -4.96 -33.81
CA GLY A 268 12.64 -5.79 -34.94
C GLY A 268 14.15 -5.75 -35.19
N LYS A 269 14.93 -5.07 -34.35
CA LYS A 269 16.40 -4.99 -34.45
C LYS A 269 17.06 -5.68 -33.28
N GLU A 270 16.94 -5.06 -32.11
CA GLU A 270 17.62 -5.47 -30.88
C GLU A 270 16.59 -5.85 -29.81
N LEU A 271 15.32 -5.47 -30.03
CA LEU A 271 14.14 -5.98 -29.35
C LEU A 271 13.30 -6.76 -30.36
N SER A 272 12.74 -7.90 -29.93
CA SER A 272 11.64 -8.53 -30.65
C SER A 272 10.40 -7.63 -30.60
N ASP A 273 9.46 -7.87 -31.52
CA ASP A 273 8.20 -7.13 -31.56
C ASP A 273 7.42 -7.30 -30.23
N GLU A 274 7.40 -8.52 -29.67
CA GLU A 274 6.75 -8.84 -28.40
C GLU A 274 7.38 -8.10 -27.20
N GLU A 275 8.72 -8.04 -27.13
CA GLU A 275 9.42 -7.29 -26.06
C GLU A 275 9.17 -5.78 -26.20
N ALA A 276 9.19 -5.25 -27.41
CA ALA A 276 8.94 -3.83 -27.66
C ALA A 276 7.50 -3.45 -27.29
N ASP A 277 6.52 -4.24 -27.74
CA ASP A 277 5.10 -4.04 -27.43
C ASP A 277 4.87 -4.06 -25.91
N TYR A 278 5.42 -5.04 -25.19
CA TYR A 278 5.31 -5.12 -23.73
C TYR A 278 5.86 -3.86 -23.02
N LEU A 279 7.04 -3.39 -23.42
CA LEU A 279 7.65 -2.20 -22.81
C LEU A 279 6.86 -0.93 -23.12
N ILE A 280 6.33 -0.79 -24.34
CA ILE A 280 5.53 0.36 -24.77
C ILE A 280 4.18 0.38 -24.04
N GLU A 281 3.48 -0.75 -23.98
CA GLU A 281 2.21 -0.87 -23.26
C GLU A 281 2.38 -0.57 -21.77
N THR A 282 3.44 -1.09 -21.16
CA THR A 282 3.75 -0.83 -19.75
C THR A 282 4.02 0.66 -19.51
N ALA A 283 4.86 1.28 -20.35
CA ALA A 283 5.17 2.71 -20.23
C ALA A 283 3.94 3.60 -20.43
N ASN A 284 3.08 3.30 -21.41
CA ASN A 284 1.83 4.02 -21.65
C ASN A 284 0.86 3.89 -20.46
N SER A 285 0.77 2.69 -19.87
CA SER A 285 -0.06 2.49 -18.68
C SER A 285 0.48 3.21 -17.44
N ILE A 286 1.79 3.42 -17.34
CA ILE A 286 2.37 4.26 -16.28
C ILE A 286 2.08 5.74 -16.53
N ILE A 287 2.18 6.21 -17.78
CA ILE A 287 1.79 7.59 -18.16
C ILE A 287 0.34 7.86 -17.77
N ALA A 288 -0.58 6.98 -18.17
CA ALA A 288 -2.01 7.15 -17.88
C ALA A 288 -2.31 7.20 -16.38
N GLN A 289 -1.54 6.46 -15.57
CA GLN A 289 -1.63 6.52 -14.12
C GLN A 289 -1.15 7.87 -13.59
N ILE A 290 0.02 8.34 -14.01
CA ILE A 290 0.57 9.65 -13.61
C ILE A 290 -0.40 10.79 -13.98
N GLU A 291 -1.06 10.71 -15.14
CA GLU A 291 -2.03 11.72 -15.58
C GLU A 291 -3.35 11.72 -14.78
N SER A 292 -3.62 10.65 -14.03
CA SER A 292 -4.85 10.48 -13.26
C SER A 292 -4.71 10.81 -11.77
N GLU A 293 -3.48 10.95 -11.29
CA GLU A 293 -3.12 11.33 -9.92
C GLU A 293 -3.09 12.86 -9.76
#